data_AF-A0A7C8U0N8-F1
#
_entry.id   AF-A0A7C8U0N8-F1
#
_cell.length_a   1.000
_cell.length_b   1.000
_cell.length_c   1.000
_cell.angle_alpha   90.00
_cell.angle_beta   90.00
_cell.angle_gamma   90.00
#
_symmetry.space_group_name_H-M   'P 1'
#
loop_
_entity.id
_entity.type
_entity.pdbx_description
1 polymer ?
#
loop_
_entity_poly.entity_id
_entity_poly.type
_entity_poly.pdbx_seq_one_letter_code
_entity_poly.pdbx_strand_id
1 'polypeptide(L)'
;MDAIEKELDKLTNGGANLSKSIKDIGKCLEILMDARTAIENDPTATVSTLQALESQLKAGFQLANDSLKGPHGGITKYGKALDKKFKHSTNENTFGALANRQPLINRAIQMHLLREGNFEIAETFAKEAGIVEGVPSDESSWQSIIESFTTEFCALLRLSAESPLYVATTAGAIALPTFNKMATIMKAKKTEWTSQNELPVEVPLPDKFKYHSIFVCPVSKEQTTDSNPPMMIPCGHVLAKDTVQKLARGTGSR
;
A
#
# COMPACT_ATOMS: atom_id res chain seq x y z
N MET A 1 11.30 5.04 -5.79
CA MET A 1 11.50 6.49 -5.81
C MET A 1 12.11 6.92 -7.13
N ASP A 2 13.27 6.38 -7.52
CA ASP A 2 14.06 6.85 -8.69
C ASP A 2 13.29 6.95 -10.02
N ALA A 3 12.42 5.97 -10.33
CA ALA A 3 11.63 6.00 -11.56
C ALA A 3 10.52 7.07 -11.55
N ILE A 4 9.97 7.38 -10.37
CA ILE A 4 8.96 8.43 -10.19
C ILE A 4 9.64 9.79 -10.23
N GLU A 5 10.74 9.95 -9.52
CA GLU A 5 11.56 11.18 -9.50
C GLU A 5 12.04 11.54 -10.91
N LYS A 6 12.47 10.55 -11.70
CA LYS A 6 12.89 10.78 -13.10
C LYS A 6 11.75 11.24 -14.01
N GLU A 7 10.53 10.74 -13.83
CA GLU A 7 9.37 11.21 -14.61
C GLU A 7 8.85 12.55 -14.10
N LEU A 8 8.96 12.83 -12.80
CA LEU A 8 8.65 14.12 -12.21
C LEU A 8 9.60 15.21 -12.72
N ASP A 9 10.91 14.93 -12.77
CA ASP A 9 11.93 15.85 -13.28
C ASP A 9 11.72 16.17 -14.76
N LYS A 10 11.27 15.20 -15.57
CA LYS A 10 10.87 15.46 -16.96
C LYS A 10 9.65 16.37 -17.08
N LEU A 11 8.71 16.25 -16.14
CA LEU A 11 7.52 17.10 -16.08
C LEU A 11 7.85 18.52 -15.63
N THR A 12 8.75 18.70 -14.66
CA THR A 12 9.09 20.02 -14.12
C THR A 12 10.16 20.72 -14.94
N ASN A 13 11.25 20.03 -15.28
CA ASN A 13 12.47 20.59 -15.88
C ASN A 13 12.69 20.14 -17.33
N GLY A 14 12.12 19.01 -17.75
CA GLY A 14 12.30 18.42 -19.09
C GLY A 14 11.44 19.02 -20.21
N GLY A 15 10.79 20.17 -20.00
CA GLY A 15 10.03 20.87 -21.03
C GLY A 15 8.64 20.30 -21.35
N ALA A 16 8.19 19.27 -20.62
CA ALA A 16 6.81 18.79 -20.64
C ALA A 16 5.90 19.50 -19.62
N ASN A 17 6.26 20.71 -19.19
CA ASN A 17 5.44 21.56 -18.33
C ASN A 17 4.56 22.53 -19.14
N LEU A 18 3.66 23.22 -18.45
CA LEU A 18 2.72 24.17 -19.06
C LEU A 18 3.36 25.52 -19.45
N SER A 19 4.66 25.74 -19.20
CA SER A 19 5.30 27.06 -19.40
C SER A 19 5.21 27.55 -20.85
N LYS A 20 5.37 26.64 -21.83
CA LYS A 20 5.26 26.98 -23.25
C LYS A 20 3.82 27.32 -23.64
N SER A 21 2.84 26.53 -23.18
CA SER A 21 1.42 26.80 -23.43
C SER A 21 0.97 28.13 -22.84
N ILE A 22 1.45 28.48 -21.63
CA ILE A 22 1.17 29.78 -21.00
C ILE A 22 1.73 30.92 -21.87
N LYS A 23 2.96 30.79 -22.38
CA LYS A 23 3.55 31.79 -23.29
C LYS A 23 2.80 31.90 -24.63
N ASP A 24 2.40 30.77 -25.21
CA ASP A 24 1.66 30.76 -26.48
C ASP A 24 0.27 31.40 -26.33
N ILE A 25 -0.43 31.14 -25.22
CA ILE A 25 -1.69 31.82 -24.87
C ILE A 25 -1.47 33.32 -24.63
N GLY A 26 -0.37 33.69 -23.94
CA GLY A 26 0.01 35.09 -23.73
C GLY A 26 0.17 35.85 -25.05
N LYS A 27 0.81 35.24 -26.06
CA LYS A 27 0.93 35.84 -27.40
C LYS A 27 -0.43 36.02 -28.10
N CYS A 28 -1.35 35.08 -27.93
CA CYS A 28 -2.71 35.24 -28.47
C CYS A 28 -3.44 36.43 -27.82
N LEU A 29 -3.23 36.65 -26.52
CA LEU A 29 -3.78 37.81 -25.82
C LEU A 29 -3.16 39.12 -26.32
N GLU A 30 -1.84 39.16 -26.54
CA GLU A 30 -1.16 40.33 -27.12
C GLU A 30 -1.73 40.66 -28.51
N ILE A 31 -1.89 39.66 -29.40
CA ILE A 31 -2.49 39.85 -30.73
C ILE A 31 -3.90 40.45 -30.64
N LEU A 32 -4.72 39.99 -29.69
CA LEU A 32 -6.07 40.52 -29.45
C LEU A 32 -6.04 41.96 -28.93
N MET A 33 -5.10 42.27 -28.04
CA MET A 33 -4.91 43.62 -27.50
C MET A 33 -4.42 44.59 -28.57
N ASP A 34 -3.48 44.19 -29.41
CA ASP A 34 -2.94 44.99 -30.52
C ASP A 34 -4.01 45.26 -31.59
N ALA A 35 -4.83 44.26 -31.91
CA ALA A 35 -5.95 44.46 -32.83
C ALA A 35 -6.99 45.45 -32.26
N ARG A 36 -7.26 45.39 -30.95
CA ARG A 36 -8.16 46.33 -30.27
C ARG A 36 -7.62 47.76 -30.33
N THR A 37 -6.34 47.97 -30.03
CA THR A 37 -5.72 49.32 -30.06
C THR A 37 -5.64 49.87 -31.49
N ALA A 38 -5.37 49.02 -32.48
CA ALA A 38 -5.35 49.42 -33.89
C ALA A 38 -6.73 49.92 -34.37
N ILE A 39 -7.81 49.26 -33.96
CA ILE A 39 -9.19 49.65 -34.29
C ILE A 39 -9.60 50.94 -33.55
N GLU A 40 -9.17 51.11 -32.30
CA GLU A 40 -9.42 52.34 -31.53
C GLU A 40 -8.71 53.56 -32.15
N ASN A 41 -7.52 53.37 -32.74
CA ASN A 41 -6.73 54.44 -33.36
C ASN A 41 -7.14 54.76 -34.81
N ASP A 42 -7.60 53.77 -35.57
CA ASP A 42 -8.11 53.97 -36.94
C ASP A 42 -9.38 53.13 -37.20
N PRO A 43 -10.57 53.75 -37.04
CA PRO A 43 -11.85 53.08 -37.26
C PRO A 43 -12.06 52.59 -38.70
N THR A 44 -11.33 53.13 -39.69
CA THR A 44 -11.46 52.74 -41.10
C THR A 44 -10.68 51.48 -41.46
N ALA A 45 -9.69 51.10 -40.63
CA ALA A 45 -8.90 49.88 -40.78
C ALA A 45 -9.55 48.63 -40.17
N THR A 46 -10.79 48.71 -39.69
CA THR A 46 -11.51 47.62 -38.99
C THR A 46 -11.59 46.31 -39.78
N VAL A 47 -11.94 46.37 -41.07
CA VAL A 47 -12.13 45.17 -41.88
C VAL A 47 -10.80 44.44 -42.13
N SER A 48 -9.73 45.17 -42.43
CA SER A 48 -8.41 44.58 -42.69
C SER A 48 -7.74 44.06 -41.43
N THR A 49 -7.88 44.76 -40.30
CA THR A 49 -7.38 44.30 -38.99
C THR A 49 -8.11 43.04 -38.50
N LEU A 50 -9.44 42.95 -38.66
CA LEU A 50 -10.19 41.74 -38.32
C LEU A 50 -9.81 40.55 -39.19
N GLN A 51 -9.55 40.76 -40.48
CA GLN A 51 -9.12 39.69 -41.40
C GLN A 51 -7.73 39.15 -41.03
N ALA A 52 -6.80 40.03 -40.68
CA ALA A 52 -5.47 39.66 -40.19
C ALA A 52 -5.57 38.93 -38.83
N LEU A 53 -6.40 39.44 -37.92
CA LEU A 53 -6.63 38.85 -36.60
C LEU A 53 -7.13 37.42 -36.70
N GLU A 54 -8.09 37.13 -37.60
CA GLU A 54 -8.62 35.77 -37.78
C GLU A 54 -7.51 34.77 -38.13
N SER A 55 -6.61 35.14 -39.05
CA SER A 55 -5.51 34.29 -39.49
C SER A 55 -4.47 34.06 -38.38
N GLN A 56 -4.12 35.12 -37.64
CA GLN A 56 -3.12 35.07 -36.57
C GLN A 56 -3.63 34.31 -35.35
N LEU A 57 -4.91 34.49 -35.00
CA LEU A 57 -5.54 33.80 -33.88
C LEU A 57 -5.69 32.30 -34.16
N LYS A 58 -6.05 31.91 -35.40
CA LYS A 58 -6.05 30.49 -35.81
C LYS A 58 -4.67 29.85 -35.66
N ALA A 59 -3.61 30.53 -36.11
CA ALA A 59 -2.24 30.04 -35.96
C ALA A 59 -1.82 29.94 -34.49
N GLY A 60 -2.18 30.93 -33.67
CA GLY A 60 -1.92 30.96 -32.23
C GLY A 60 -2.63 29.83 -31.47
N PHE A 61 -3.90 29.56 -31.76
CA PHE A 61 -4.63 28.44 -31.18
C PHE A 61 -4.03 27.09 -31.56
N GLN A 62 -3.59 26.93 -32.81
CA GLN A 62 -2.93 25.70 -33.25
C GLN A 62 -1.66 25.43 -32.43
N LEU A 63 -0.82 26.46 -32.24
CA LEU A 63 0.41 26.39 -31.44
C LEU A 63 0.13 26.10 -29.97
N ALA A 64 -0.87 26.75 -29.37
CA ALA A 64 -1.28 26.51 -27.99
C ALA A 64 -1.77 25.06 -27.79
N ASN A 65 -2.52 24.52 -28.74
CA ASN A 65 -3.00 23.14 -28.69
C ASN A 65 -1.87 22.12 -28.89
N ASP A 66 -0.92 22.43 -29.77
CA ASP A 66 0.26 21.59 -29.99
C ASP A 66 1.19 21.57 -28.77
N SER A 67 1.32 22.68 -28.04
CA SER A 67 2.16 22.75 -26.84
C SER A 67 1.58 21.96 -25.65
N LEU A 68 0.27 21.69 -25.63
CA LEU A 68 -0.38 20.85 -24.60
C LEU A 68 -0.10 19.34 -24.76
N LYS A 69 0.29 18.87 -25.96
CA LYS A 69 0.55 17.44 -26.23
C LYS A 69 1.67 16.88 -25.35
N GLY A 70 2.72 17.65 -25.12
CA GLY A 70 3.86 17.28 -24.27
C GLY A 70 3.45 17.04 -22.80
N PRO A 71 2.82 18.03 -22.14
CA PRO A 71 2.27 17.89 -20.79
C PRO A 71 1.31 16.72 -20.61
N HIS A 72 0.36 16.52 -21.53
CA HIS A 72 -0.56 15.37 -21.45
C HIS A 72 0.18 14.04 -21.50
N GLY A 73 1.19 13.92 -22.37
CA GLY A 73 2.06 12.75 -22.45
C GLY A 73 2.89 12.54 -21.19
N GLY A 74 3.43 13.61 -20.60
CA GLY A 74 4.20 13.59 -19.36
C GLY A 74 3.35 13.11 -18.17
N ILE A 75 2.16 13.70 -17.98
CA ILE A 75 1.22 13.35 -16.90
C ILE A 75 0.82 11.88 -17.00
N THR A 76 0.52 11.40 -18.22
CA THR A 76 0.18 9.99 -18.45
C THR A 76 1.31 9.04 -18.05
N LYS A 77 2.56 9.38 -18.37
CA LYS A 77 3.73 8.56 -18.02
C LYS A 77 4.01 8.57 -16.52
N TYR A 78 3.88 9.73 -15.88
CA TYR A 78 4.03 9.87 -14.44
C TYR A 78 2.96 9.06 -13.68
N GLY A 79 1.69 9.13 -14.10
CA GLY A 79 0.61 8.31 -13.55
C GLY A 79 0.89 6.81 -13.67
N LYS A 80 1.34 6.34 -14.83
CA LYS A 80 1.75 4.93 -15.02
C LYS A 80 2.93 4.52 -14.14
N ALA A 81 3.88 5.43 -13.89
CA ALA A 81 5.01 5.17 -13.01
C ALA A 81 4.57 5.04 -11.55
N LEU A 82 3.63 5.88 -11.11
CA LEU A 82 2.96 5.76 -9.81
C LEU A 82 2.22 4.43 -9.69
N ASP A 83 1.34 4.10 -10.64
CA ASP A 83 0.57 2.85 -10.64
C ASP A 83 1.46 1.62 -10.57
N LYS A 84 2.61 1.64 -11.27
CA LYS A 84 3.55 0.51 -11.28
C LYS A 84 4.30 0.38 -9.95
N LYS A 85 4.58 1.48 -9.26
CA LYS A 85 5.34 1.48 -8.00
C LYS A 85 4.45 1.21 -6.79
N PHE A 86 3.25 1.77 -6.78
CA PHE A 86 2.26 1.58 -5.73
C PHE A 86 1.25 0.47 -6.08
N LYS A 87 1.64 -0.43 -7.00
CA LYS A 87 0.94 -1.67 -7.31
C LYS A 87 1.05 -2.66 -6.15
N HIS A 88 0.66 -2.27 -4.94
CA HIS A 88 0.43 -3.25 -3.90
C HIS A 88 -0.96 -3.85 -4.06
N SER A 89 -0.90 -5.14 -4.40
CA SER A 89 -1.90 -6.15 -4.14
C SER A 89 -2.71 -5.79 -2.90
N THR A 90 -3.92 -5.28 -3.12
CA THR A 90 -5.02 -5.60 -2.21
C THR A 90 -5.10 -7.12 -2.22
N ASN A 91 -4.37 -7.75 -1.30
CA ASN A 91 -4.73 -9.09 -0.88
C ASN A 91 -6.17 -8.96 -0.42
N GLU A 92 -7.07 -9.50 -1.23
CA GLU A 92 -8.49 -9.49 -0.98
C GLU A 92 -8.68 -9.97 0.47
N ASN A 93 -9.21 -9.08 1.30
CA ASN A 93 -9.68 -9.30 2.68
C ASN A 93 -8.74 -9.05 3.87
N THR A 94 -7.51 -8.53 3.75
CA THR A 94 -6.71 -8.25 4.98
C THR A 94 -7.21 -7.01 5.74
N PHE A 95 -7.44 -5.88 5.07
CA PHE A 95 -7.74 -4.62 5.73
C PHE A 95 -9.20 -4.42 6.22
N GLY A 96 -10.00 -5.48 6.29
CA GLY A 96 -11.42 -5.37 6.69
C GLY A 96 -11.62 -4.74 8.07
N ALA A 97 -10.68 -4.96 9.00
CA ALA A 97 -10.73 -4.39 10.35
C ALA A 97 -10.58 -2.85 10.38
N LEU A 98 -9.87 -2.29 9.39
CA LEU A 98 -9.56 -0.87 9.29
C LEU A 98 -10.40 -0.13 8.26
N ALA A 99 -11.07 -0.84 7.34
CA ALA A 99 -11.87 -0.28 6.26
C ALA A 99 -12.93 0.73 6.74
N ASN A 100 -13.53 0.49 7.92
CA ASN A 100 -14.55 1.37 8.50
C ASN A 100 -13.98 2.43 9.46
N ARG A 101 -12.66 2.52 9.60
CA ARG A 101 -11.97 3.40 10.57
C ARG A 101 -11.14 4.51 9.92
N GLN A 102 -11.42 4.83 8.65
CA GLN A 102 -10.73 5.87 7.88
C GLN A 102 -10.55 7.21 8.63
N PRO A 103 -11.56 7.75 9.37
CA PRO A 103 -11.40 9.01 10.09
C PRO A 103 -10.31 8.97 11.17
N LEU A 104 -10.18 7.83 11.85
CA LEU A 104 -9.20 7.62 12.91
C LEU A 104 -7.79 7.44 12.35
N ILE A 105 -7.67 6.76 11.20
CA ILE A 105 -6.41 6.61 10.48
C ILE A 105 -5.91 7.96 9.99
N ASN A 106 -6.77 8.75 9.35
CA ASN A 106 -6.42 10.09 8.88
C ASN A 106 -5.94 10.95 10.06
N ARG A 107 -6.60 10.89 11.22
CA ARG A 107 -6.13 11.58 12.42
C ARG A 107 -4.74 11.10 12.88
N ALA A 108 -4.50 9.78 12.91
CA ALA A 108 -3.21 9.24 13.31
C ALA A 108 -2.07 9.72 12.40
N ILE A 109 -2.32 9.76 11.08
CA ILE A 109 -1.38 10.29 10.08
C ILE A 109 -1.10 11.78 10.34
N GLN A 110 -2.14 12.59 10.53
CA GLN A 110 -2.00 14.02 10.84
C GLN A 110 -1.17 14.23 12.11
N MET A 111 -1.46 13.52 13.20
CA MET A 111 -0.72 13.64 14.45
C MET A 111 0.75 13.23 14.30
N HIS A 112 1.04 12.19 13.53
CA HIS A 112 2.41 11.79 13.24
C HIS A 112 3.17 12.89 12.49
N LEU A 113 2.56 13.46 11.44
CA LEU A 113 3.16 14.59 10.69
C LEU A 113 3.44 15.80 11.58
N LEU A 114 2.51 16.14 12.50
CA LEU A 114 2.71 17.21 13.48
C LEU A 114 3.87 16.90 14.43
N ARG A 115 4.00 15.65 14.92
CA ARG A 115 5.10 15.24 15.82
C ARG A 115 6.46 15.27 15.13
N GLU A 116 6.52 14.93 13.85
CA GLU A 116 7.73 15.01 13.02
C GLU A 116 8.08 16.46 12.62
N GLY A 117 7.24 17.45 12.95
CA GLY A 117 7.45 18.85 12.61
C GLY A 117 7.03 19.25 11.19
N ASN A 118 6.36 18.35 10.46
CA ASN A 118 5.87 18.59 9.10
C ASN A 118 4.49 19.29 9.13
N PHE A 119 4.45 20.51 9.65
CA PHE A 119 3.20 21.24 9.92
C PHE A 119 2.40 21.58 8.65
N GLU A 120 3.07 22.06 7.59
CA GLU A 120 2.41 22.43 6.32
C GLU A 120 1.75 21.21 5.64
N ILE A 121 2.44 20.06 5.69
CA ILE A 121 1.93 18.79 5.17
C ILE A 121 0.77 18.31 6.03
N ALA A 122 0.88 18.39 7.36
CA ALA A 122 -0.20 18.02 8.28
C ALA A 122 -1.47 18.85 8.04
N GLU A 123 -1.32 20.16 7.84
CA GLU A 123 -2.46 21.07 7.58
C GLU A 123 -3.11 20.78 6.23
N THR A 124 -2.30 20.64 5.17
CA THR A 124 -2.79 20.31 3.82
C THR A 124 -3.53 18.97 3.83
N PHE A 125 -2.93 17.95 4.44
CA PHE A 125 -3.54 16.63 4.60
C PHE A 125 -4.85 16.70 5.38
N ALA A 126 -4.90 17.47 6.47
CA ALA A 126 -6.11 17.61 7.29
C ALA A 126 -7.27 18.23 6.51
N LYS A 127 -6.99 19.26 5.71
CA LYS A 127 -7.97 19.90 4.82
C LYS A 127 -8.50 18.93 3.77
N GLU A 128 -7.62 18.20 3.10
CA GLU A 128 -7.99 17.24 2.05
C GLU A 128 -8.74 16.04 2.60
N ALA A 129 -8.33 15.55 3.78
CA ALA A 129 -8.92 14.39 4.44
C ALA A 129 -10.20 14.71 5.24
N GLY A 130 -10.63 15.98 5.28
CA GLY A 130 -11.82 16.42 6.00
C GLY A 130 -11.72 16.23 7.52
N ILE A 131 -10.53 16.35 8.10
CA ILE A 131 -10.34 16.19 9.55
C ILE A 131 -10.84 17.45 10.25
N VAL A 132 -11.97 17.34 10.94
CA VAL A 132 -12.51 18.45 11.74
C VAL A 132 -11.69 18.59 13.01
N GLU A 133 -10.99 19.73 13.17
CA GLU A 133 -10.29 20.08 14.39
C GLU A 133 -11.29 20.17 15.56
N GLY A 134 -11.11 19.32 16.59
CA GLY A 134 -11.91 19.38 17.83
C GLY A 134 -12.64 18.10 18.25
N VAL A 135 -12.52 16.98 17.54
CA VAL A 135 -13.09 15.71 18.03
C VAL A 135 -12.35 15.28 19.30
N PRO A 136 -13.03 15.08 20.45
CA PRO A 136 -12.40 14.61 21.67
C PRO A 136 -11.71 13.27 21.42
N SER A 137 -10.43 13.18 21.75
CA SER A 137 -9.74 11.90 21.86
C SER A 137 -10.23 11.21 23.12
N ASP A 138 -11.36 10.51 23.03
CA ASP A 138 -11.66 9.53 24.06
C ASP A 138 -10.50 8.51 24.05
N GLU A 139 -9.88 8.29 25.20
CA GLU A 139 -8.84 7.27 25.39
C GLU A 139 -9.29 5.90 24.85
N SER A 140 -10.60 5.59 24.96
CA SER A 140 -11.18 4.35 24.43
C SER A 140 -11.07 4.25 22.90
N SER A 141 -11.18 5.37 22.19
CA SER A 141 -11.06 5.42 20.73
C SER A 141 -9.63 5.14 20.28
N TRP A 142 -8.63 5.62 21.04
CA TRP A 142 -7.23 5.32 20.81
C TRP A 142 -6.88 3.87 21.11
N GLN A 143 -7.38 3.30 22.20
CA GLN A 143 -7.19 1.89 22.51
C GLN A 143 -7.74 0.99 21.39
N SER A 144 -8.93 1.30 20.87
CA SER A 144 -9.52 0.53 19.77
C SER A 144 -8.72 0.62 18.46
N ILE A 145 -8.05 1.75 18.22
CA ILE A 145 -7.12 1.91 17.09
C ILE A 145 -5.88 1.05 17.31
N ILE A 146 -5.28 1.11 18.50
CA ILE A 146 -4.09 0.33 18.87
C ILE A 146 -4.37 -1.17 18.71
N GLU A 147 -5.52 -1.64 19.19
CA GLU A 147 -5.97 -3.03 19.02
C GLU A 147 -6.11 -3.40 17.55
N SER A 148 -6.69 -2.52 16.73
CA SER A 148 -6.87 -2.75 15.29
C SER A 148 -5.53 -2.83 14.56
N PHE A 149 -4.59 -1.91 14.84
CA PHE A 149 -3.24 -1.95 14.28
C PHE A 149 -2.44 -3.16 14.74
N THR A 150 -2.52 -3.51 16.03
CA THR A 150 -1.84 -4.68 16.60
C THR A 150 -2.37 -5.95 15.94
N THR A 151 -3.69 -6.07 15.79
CA THR A 151 -4.33 -7.20 15.14
C THR A 151 -3.88 -7.35 13.69
N GLU A 152 -3.89 -6.26 12.93
CA GLU A 152 -3.50 -6.27 11.52
C GLU A 152 -2.01 -6.55 11.35
N PHE A 153 -1.15 -5.98 12.20
CA PHE A 153 0.29 -6.22 12.18
C PHE A 153 0.61 -7.68 12.52
N CYS A 154 -0.02 -8.23 13.55
CA CYS A 154 0.10 -9.65 13.89
C CYS A 154 -0.39 -10.53 12.74
N ALA A 155 -1.52 -10.21 12.11
CA ALA A 155 -2.03 -10.93 10.94
C ALA A 155 -1.06 -10.88 9.75
N LEU A 156 -0.46 -9.72 9.46
CA LEU A 156 0.56 -9.55 8.42
C LEU A 156 1.79 -10.43 8.68
N LEU A 157 2.20 -10.57 9.94
CA LEU A 157 3.27 -11.47 10.37
C LEU A 157 2.82 -12.92 10.55
N ARG A 158 1.54 -13.24 10.33
CA ARG A 158 0.91 -14.54 10.61
C ARG A 158 1.05 -14.99 12.07
N LEU A 159 1.11 -14.03 12.99
CA LEU A 159 1.14 -14.22 14.43
C LEU A 159 -0.25 -14.00 15.04
N SER A 160 -0.46 -14.56 16.24
CA SER A 160 -1.62 -14.21 17.05
C SER A 160 -1.45 -12.82 17.67
N ALA A 161 -2.48 -11.98 17.56
CA ALA A 161 -2.58 -10.73 18.33
C ALA A 161 -2.90 -10.98 19.81
N GLU A 162 -3.57 -12.10 20.09
CA GLU A 162 -3.89 -12.56 21.43
C GLU A 162 -2.71 -13.28 22.07
N SER A 163 -2.60 -13.19 23.40
CA SER A 163 -1.53 -13.86 24.13
C SER A 163 -1.52 -15.38 23.90
N PRO A 164 -0.36 -16.04 23.82
CA PRO A 164 -0.28 -17.49 23.64
C PRO A 164 -1.06 -18.28 24.70
N LEU A 165 -1.09 -17.76 25.94
CA LEU A 165 -1.84 -18.36 27.04
C LEU A 165 -3.36 -18.29 26.80
N TYR A 166 -3.87 -17.14 26.38
CA TYR A 166 -5.29 -16.96 26.04
C TYR A 166 -5.68 -17.90 24.91
N VAL A 167 -4.92 -17.89 23.81
CA VAL A 167 -5.14 -18.77 22.64
C VAL A 167 -5.17 -20.23 23.04
N ALA A 168 -4.16 -20.70 23.79
CA ALA A 168 -4.07 -22.09 24.22
C ALA A 168 -5.22 -22.49 25.15
N THR A 169 -5.59 -21.61 26.09
CA THR A 169 -6.68 -21.87 27.04
C THR A 169 -8.04 -21.93 26.33
N THR A 170 -8.32 -20.99 25.42
CA THR A 170 -9.59 -20.96 24.68
C THR A 170 -9.70 -22.11 23.68
N ALA A 171 -8.65 -22.40 22.92
CA ALA A 171 -8.62 -23.56 22.02
C ALA A 171 -8.77 -24.87 22.81
N GLY A 172 -8.11 -24.98 23.98
CA GLY A 172 -8.27 -26.10 24.89
C GLY A 172 -9.69 -26.27 25.41
N ALA A 173 -10.36 -25.17 25.77
CA ALA A 173 -11.76 -25.20 26.20
C ALA A 173 -12.71 -25.68 25.09
N ILE A 174 -12.47 -25.29 23.83
CA ILE A 174 -13.21 -25.79 22.66
C ILE A 174 -12.96 -27.29 22.44
N ALA A 175 -11.72 -27.75 22.63
CA ALA A 175 -11.32 -29.14 22.43
C ALA A 175 -11.78 -30.09 23.54
N LEU A 176 -11.96 -29.58 24.75
CA LEU A 176 -12.20 -30.36 25.96
C LEU A 176 -13.40 -31.33 25.86
N PRO A 177 -14.57 -30.94 25.32
CA PRO A 177 -15.69 -31.87 25.18
C PRO A 177 -15.38 -33.05 24.25
N THR A 178 -14.61 -32.82 23.19
CA THR A 178 -14.17 -33.86 22.24
C THR A 178 -13.20 -34.82 22.92
N PHE A 179 -12.25 -34.30 23.70
CA PHE A 179 -11.32 -35.13 24.47
C PHE A 179 -12.03 -35.96 25.55
N ASN A 180 -13.04 -35.40 26.22
CA ASN A 180 -13.82 -36.14 27.21
C ASN A 180 -14.61 -37.31 26.58
N LYS A 181 -15.21 -37.08 25.41
CA LYS A 181 -15.86 -38.15 24.63
C LYS A 181 -14.86 -39.22 24.21
N MET A 182 -13.68 -38.81 23.74
CA MET A 182 -12.63 -39.74 23.32
C MET A 182 -12.13 -40.61 24.48
N ALA A 183 -11.85 -40.00 25.64
CA ALA A 183 -11.46 -40.73 26.84
C ALA A 183 -12.50 -41.79 27.24
N THR A 184 -13.79 -41.47 27.10
CA THR A 184 -14.89 -42.42 27.37
C THR A 184 -14.87 -43.59 26.37
N ILE A 185 -14.70 -43.30 25.07
CA ILE A 185 -14.65 -44.33 24.02
C ILE A 185 -13.42 -45.22 24.16
N MET A 186 -12.25 -44.65 24.40
CA MET A 186 -10.99 -45.38 24.59
C MET A 186 -11.08 -46.35 25.77
N LYS A 187 -11.67 -45.90 26.89
CA LYS A 187 -11.94 -46.76 28.06
C LYS A 187 -12.90 -47.90 27.71
N ALA A 188 -13.97 -47.62 26.97
CA ALA A 188 -14.95 -48.63 26.57
C ALA A 188 -14.36 -49.67 25.59
N LYS A 189 -13.51 -49.23 24.66
CA LYS A 189 -12.88 -50.10 23.64
C LYS A 189 -11.58 -50.77 24.13
N LYS A 190 -11.11 -50.46 25.34
CA LYS A 190 -9.81 -50.91 25.88
C LYS A 190 -8.64 -50.63 24.92
N THR A 191 -8.69 -49.49 24.25
CA THR A 191 -7.65 -49.05 23.31
C THR A 191 -6.90 -47.87 23.91
N GLU A 192 -5.57 -47.93 23.89
CA GLU A 192 -4.69 -46.83 24.30
C GLU A 192 -4.14 -46.10 23.07
N TRP A 193 -3.94 -44.79 23.19
CA TRP A 193 -3.34 -43.97 22.15
C TRP A 193 -1.84 -43.86 22.41
N THR A 194 -1.03 -44.23 21.42
CA THR A 194 0.42 -44.43 21.58
C THR A 194 1.28 -43.40 20.84
N SER A 195 0.71 -42.54 20.00
CA SER A 195 1.49 -41.50 19.29
C SER A 195 1.85 -40.36 20.23
N GLN A 196 3.14 -40.05 20.33
CA GLN A 196 3.64 -38.87 21.05
C GLN A 196 3.45 -37.61 20.19
N ASN A 197 2.99 -36.52 20.80
CA ASN A 197 2.74 -35.21 20.16
C ASN A 197 1.63 -35.16 19.10
N GLU A 198 0.79 -36.19 18.99
CA GLU A 198 -0.36 -36.20 18.08
C GLU A 198 -1.66 -36.38 18.86
N LEU A 199 -2.71 -35.69 18.41
CA LEU A 199 -4.06 -35.90 18.93
C LEU A 199 -4.74 -37.01 18.14
N PRO A 200 -5.48 -37.93 18.81
CA PRO A 200 -6.15 -39.05 18.16
C PRO A 200 -7.36 -38.65 17.31
N VAL A 201 -7.74 -37.37 17.34
CA VAL A 201 -8.90 -36.81 16.65
C VAL A 201 -8.64 -35.35 16.30
N GLU A 202 -9.01 -34.97 15.08
CA GLU A 202 -9.00 -33.56 14.69
C GLU A 202 -10.09 -32.79 15.44
N VAL A 203 -9.69 -31.71 16.11
CA VAL A 203 -10.63 -30.79 16.75
C VAL A 203 -10.87 -29.64 15.77
N PRO A 204 -12.11 -29.46 15.26
CA PRO A 204 -12.42 -28.34 14.38
C PRO A 204 -12.35 -27.04 15.19
N LEU A 205 -11.24 -26.31 15.05
CA LEU A 205 -11.10 -24.98 15.61
C LEU A 205 -11.63 -23.93 14.63
N PRO A 206 -12.23 -22.83 15.11
CA PRO A 206 -12.53 -21.66 14.29
C PRO A 206 -11.26 -21.11 13.63
N ASP A 207 -11.39 -20.51 12.45
CA ASP A 207 -10.23 -20.06 11.64
C ASP A 207 -9.32 -19.05 12.37
N LYS A 208 -9.86 -18.26 13.31
CA LYS A 208 -9.08 -17.35 14.15
C LYS A 208 -8.05 -18.04 15.09
N PHE A 209 -8.16 -19.35 15.26
CA PHE A 209 -7.20 -20.17 16.02
C PHE A 209 -6.29 -21.01 15.10
N LYS A 210 -6.45 -20.90 13.78
CA LYS A 210 -5.62 -21.61 12.78
C LYS A 210 -4.50 -20.71 12.30
N TYR A 211 -3.42 -20.69 13.07
CA TYR A 211 -2.18 -20.03 12.66
C TYR A 211 -1.45 -20.95 11.66
N HIS A 212 -0.88 -20.38 10.59
CA HIS A 212 -0.08 -21.16 9.64
C HIS A 212 1.10 -21.78 10.38
N SER A 213 1.36 -23.07 10.15
CA SER A 213 2.52 -23.74 10.73
C SER A 213 3.80 -23.02 10.32
N ILE A 214 4.47 -22.42 11.30
CA ILE A 214 5.77 -21.80 11.12
C ILE A 214 6.81 -22.92 11.22
N PHE A 215 7.55 -23.17 10.14
CA PHE A 215 8.70 -24.07 10.20
C PHE A 215 9.93 -23.28 10.69
N VAL A 216 10.55 -23.77 11.76
CA VAL A 216 11.83 -23.26 12.26
C VAL A 216 12.89 -24.29 11.94
N CYS A 217 13.93 -23.87 11.23
CA CYS A 217 15.02 -24.76 10.85
C CYS A 217 15.75 -25.28 12.10
N PRO A 218 15.86 -26.60 12.32
CA PRO A 218 16.47 -27.14 13.53
C PRO A 218 17.97 -26.84 13.64
N VAL A 219 18.64 -26.54 12.52
CA VAL A 219 20.08 -26.25 12.47
C VAL A 219 20.37 -24.76 12.64
N SER A 220 19.73 -23.89 11.85
CA SER A 220 19.96 -22.45 11.97
C SER A 220 19.19 -21.82 13.13
N LYS A 221 18.17 -22.50 13.67
CA LYS A 221 17.22 -21.97 14.66
C LYS A 221 16.47 -20.72 14.18
N GLU A 222 16.40 -20.53 12.86
CA GLU A 222 15.70 -19.42 12.23
C GLU A 222 14.40 -19.91 11.59
N GLN A 223 13.37 -19.07 11.65
CA GLN A 223 12.10 -19.30 10.96
C GLN A 223 12.29 -19.21 9.44
N THR A 224 11.73 -20.17 8.69
CA THR A 224 11.73 -20.11 7.22
C THR A 224 10.78 -19.04 6.69
N THR A 225 11.15 -18.47 5.56
CA THR A 225 10.42 -17.42 4.84
C THR A 225 10.20 -17.84 3.38
N ASP A 226 9.47 -17.05 2.60
CA ASP A 226 9.30 -17.30 1.16
C ASP A 226 10.64 -17.24 0.40
N SER A 227 11.59 -16.41 0.86
CA SER A 227 12.94 -16.33 0.29
C SER A 227 13.88 -17.44 0.78
N ASN A 228 13.67 -17.93 2.00
CA ASN A 228 14.42 -19.02 2.63
C ASN A 228 13.46 -20.15 3.06
N PRO A 229 12.84 -20.87 2.10
CA PRO A 229 11.79 -21.84 2.38
C PRO A 229 12.33 -23.12 3.03
N PRO A 230 11.46 -23.93 3.66
CA PRO A 230 11.80 -25.28 4.08
C PRO A 230 12.09 -26.16 2.85
N MET A 231 13.21 -26.87 2.88
CA MET A 231 13.70 -27.75 1.82
C MET A 231 13.90 -29.15 2.39
N MET A 232 13.34 -30.16 1.72
CA MET A 232 13.57 -31.56 2.07
C MET A 232 14.87 -32.06 1.44
N ILE A 233 15.75 -32.66 2.24
CA ILE A 233 16.99 -33.30 1.77
C ILE A 233 16.77 -34.80 1.51
N PRO A 234 17.67 -35.51 0.79
CA PRO A 234 17.44 -36.91 0.38
C PRO A 234 17.15 -37.90 1.52
N CYS A 235 17.61 -37.62 2.74
CA CYS A 235 17.31 -38.43 3.92
C CYS A 235 15.97 -38.10 4.60
N GLY A 236 15.11 -37.29 3.97
CA GLY A 236 13.76 -36.95 4.44
C GLY A 236 13.69 -35.82 5.48
N HIS A 237 14.82 -35.35 6.01
CA HIS A 237 14.83 -34.20 6.91
C HIS A 237 14.49 -32.91 6.14
N VAL A 238 13.86 -31.97 6.83
CA VAL A 238 13.55 -30.64 6.30
C VAL A 238 14.46 -29.62 6.97
N LEU A 239 15.08 -28.74 6.18
CA LEU A 239 15.97 -27.66 6.63
C LEU A 239 15.69 -26.37 5.84
N ALA A 240 16.05 -25.20 6.37
CA ALA A 240 15.97 -23.97 5.59
C ALA A 240 16.87 -24.03 4.35
N LYS A 241 16.43 -23.47 3.22
CA LYS A 241 17.18 -23.42 1.95
C LYS A 241 18.63 -22.95 2.11
N ASP A 242 18.86 -21.87 2.85
CA ASP A 242 20.21 -21.34 3.08
C ASP A 242 21.08 -22.32 3.88
N THR A 243 20.46 -23.07 4.80
CA THR A 243 21.14 -24.13 5.55
C THR A 243 21.53 -25.28 4.63
N VAL A 244 20.63 -25.71 3.74
CA VAL A 244 20.92 -26.76 2.74
C VAL A 244 22.05 -26.32 1.82
N GLN A 245 22.05 -25.07 1.36
CA GLN A 245 23.12 -24.54 0.50
C GLN A 245 24.47 -24.46 1.23
N LYS A 246 24.49 -24.04 2.50
CA LYS A 246 25.71 -24.05 3.32
C LYS A 246 26.23 -25.48 3.54
N LEU A 247 25.34 -26.43 3.78
CA LEU A 247 25.68 -27.84 3.97
C LEU A 247 26.25 -28.46 2.67
N ALA A 248 25.68 -28.13 1.52
CA ALA A 248 26.15 -28.58 0.20
C ALA A 248 27.52 -27.98 -0.17
N ARG A 249 27.84 -26.77 0.29
CA ARG A 249 29.16 -26.16 0.08
C ARG A 249 30.23 -26.68 1.05
N GLY A 250 29.83 -27.16 2.23
CA GLY A 250 30.72 -27.72 3.25
C GLY A 250 31.23 -29.14 2.96
N THR A 251 30.72 -29.81 1.93
CA THR A 251 31.07 -31.19 1.55
C THR A 251 32.09 -31.28 0.39
N GLY A 252 32.85 -30.21 0.15
CA GLY A 252 33.93 -30.15 -0.84
C GLY A 252 35.33 -30.53 -0.33
N SER A 253 35.44 -31.35 0.72
CA SER A 253 36.72 -31.99 1.11
C SER A 253 36.47 -33.18 2.03
N ARG A 254 36.17 -34.34 1.43
CA ARG A 254 36.63 -35.68 1.85
C ARG A 254 36.09 -36.73 0.89
#